data_AF-A0A3D5Z1B7-F1
#
_entry.id   AF-A0A3D5Z1B7-F1
#
_cell.length_a   1.000
_cell.length_b   1.000
_cell.length_c   1.000
_cell.angle_alpha   90.00
_cell.angle_beta   90.00
_cell.angle_gamma   90.00
#
_symmetry.space_group_name_H-M   'P 1'
#
loop_
_entity.id
_entity.type
_entity.pdbx_description
1 polymer ?
#
loop_
_entity_poly.entity_id
_entity_poly.type
_entity_poly.pdbx_seq_one_letter_code
_entity_poly.pdbx_strand_id
1 'polypeptide(L)'
;MNSAKSFREYYEVSFFDGRDNAEAQKLADEFFTTFIHNTTQKIELLESYLSKGDIDLFYDSITELKYLIEFSDNLSRYWHLIRGYSGALSKLKAEMTVKGAKNLYAYYYSKYGDRRLLRDEHWFEKKRWEFLDEMQNIYFEDDLRKFFQKYEQVLSENMKIYTSFIMMFIIDLETWELPNISISHALKSNC
;
A
#
# COMPACT_ATOMS: atom_id res chain seq x y z
N MET A 1 15.84 -8.87 5.25
CA MET A 1 15.58 -8.14 6.52
C MET A 1 14.08 -8.27 6.79
N ASN A 2 13.66 -8.64 8.00
CA ASN A 2 12.24 -8.80 8.31
C ASN A 2 11.62 -7.40 8.50
N SER A 3 10.67 -7.05 7.64
CA SER A 3 10.00 -5.75 7.61
C SER A 3 9.24 -5.45 8.91
N ALA A 4 8.48 -6.42 9.42
CA ALA A 4 7.74 -6.31 10.67
C ALA A 4 8.67 -6.13 11.86
N LYS A 5 9.80 -6.87 11.90
CA LYS A 5 10.84 -6.69 12.91
C LYS A 5 11.39 -5.26 12.90
N SER A 6 11.73 -4.75 11.73
CA SER A 6 12.33 -3.41 11.58
C SER A 6 11.34 -2.32 12.01
N PHE A 7 10.06 -2.49 11.67
CA PHE A 7 8.98 -1.63 12.14
C PHE A 7 8.86 -1.66 13.66
N ARG A 8 8.82 -2.87 14.24
CA ARG A 8 8.72 -3.06 15.69
C ARG A 8 9.88 -2.39 16.43
N GLU A 9 11.11 -2.68 16.02
CA GLU A 9 12.33 -2.10 16.63
C GLU A 9 12.32 -0.57 16.54
N TYR A 10 11.90 0.01 15.41
CA TYR A 10 11.81 1.46 15.24
C TYR A 10 10.88 2.11 16.26
N TYR A 11 9.68 1.56 16.47
CA TYR A 11 8.71 2.12 17.40
C TYR A 11 9.03 1.77 18.86
N GLU A 12 9.51 0.56 19.16
CA GLU A 12 9.92 0.19 20.51
C GLU A 12 11.02 1.14 21.03
N VAL A 13 12.05 1.44 20.24
CA VAL A 13 13.10 2.41 20.63
C VAL A 13 12.50 3.75 21.08
N SER A 14 11.42 4.21 20.44
CA SER A 14 10.74 5.46 20.82
C SER A 14 9.97 5.39 22.15
N PHE A 15 9.57 4.19 22.58
CA PHE A 15 8.87 3.97 23.85
C PHE A 15 9.83 3.76 25.03
N PHE A 16 11.01 3.15 24.78
CA PHE A 16 12.00 2.84 25.81
C PHE A 16 12.96 4.01 26.13
N ASP A 17 12.92 5.12 25.39
CA ASP A 17 13.76 6.29 25.67
C ASP A 17 13.28 7.03 26.93
N GLY A 18 13.95 6.78 28.05
CA GLY A 18 13.76 7.49 29.32
C GLY A 18 12.58 7.03 30.18
N ARG A 19 11.94 5.89 29.87
CA ARG A 19 10.79 5.34 30.62
C ARG A 19 11.14 4.08 31.41
N ASP A 20 10.32 3.77 32.41
CA ASP A 20 10.38 2.47 33.09
C ASP A 20 10.02 1.33 32.11
N ASN A 21 10.70 0.19 32.23
CA ASN A 21 10.54 -0.94 31.31
C ASN A 21 9.10 -1.48 31.25
N ALA A 22 8.37 -1.48 32.37
CA ALA A 22 7.01 -2.01 32.40
C ALA A 22 6.00 -1.05 31.74
N GLU A 23 6.19 0.26 31.93
CA GLU A 23 5.37 1.28 31.26
C GLU A 23 5.64 1.33 29.76
N ALA A 24 6.91 1.28 29.36
CA ALA A 24 7.32 1.24 27.95
C ALA A 24 6.74 0.02 27.22
N GLN A 25 6.81 -1.16 27.83
CA GLN A 25 6.24 -2.38 27.26
C GLN A 25 4.71 -2.27 27.07
N LYS A 26 3.99 -1.77 28.08
CA LYS A 26 2.54 -1.59 27.99
C LYS A 26 2.15 -0.66 26.83
N LEU A 27 2.86 0.45 26.66
CA LEU A 27 2.61 1.40 25.57
C LEU A 27 2.92 0.80 24.20
N ALA A 28 3.98 0.02 24.10
CA ALA A 28 4.32 -0.70 22.88
C ALA A 28 3.21 -1.70 22.50
N ASP A 29 2.74 -2.51 23.45
CA ASP A 29 1.67 -3.50 23.23
C ASP A 29 0.35 -2.82 22.81
N GLU A 30 -0.03 -1.73 23.48
CA GLU A 30 -1.21 -0.92 23.13
C GLU A 30 -1.08 -0.31 21.72
N PHE A 31 0.11 0.17 21.36
CA PHE A 31 0.40 0.72 20.03
C PHE A 31 0.26 -0.35 18.95
N PHE A 32 0.91 -1.51 19.10
CA PHE A 32 0.88 -2.57 18.09
C PHE A 32 -0.51 -3.18 17.94
N THR A 33 -1.23 -3.40 19.04
CA THR A 33 -2.64 -3.84 19.02
C THR A 33 -3.51 -2.85 18.23
N THR A 34 -3.38 -1.55 18.52
CA THR A 34 -4.13 -0.49 17.83
C THR A 34 -3.75 -0.40 16.36
N PHE A 35 -2.46 -0.52 16.05
CA PHE A 35 -1.94 -0.52 14.69
C PHE A 35 -2.52 -1.67 13.86
N ILE A 36 -2.49 -2.90 14.39
CA ILE A 36 -2.99 -4.11 13.72
C ILE A 36 -4.49 -3.96 13.43
N HIS A 37 -5.26 -3.54 14.45
CA HIS A 37 -6.70 -3.34 14.31
C HIS A 37 -7.04 -2.28 13.25
N ASN A 38 -6.46 -1.09 13.35
CA ASN A 38 -6.76 0.02 12.45
C ASN A 38 -6.29 -0.25 11.02
N THR A 39 -5.14 -0.91 10.84
CA THR A 39 -4.61 -1.25 9.52
C THR A 39 -5.53 -2.26 8.83
N THR A 40 -6.01 -3.28 9.56
CA THR A 40 -6.95 -4.28 9.03
C THR A 40 -8.25 -3.61 8.57
N GLN A 41 -8.86 -2.77 9.42
CA GLN A 41 -10.06 -2.02 9.06
C GLN A 41 -9.85 -1.10 7.85
N LYS A 42 -8.67 -0.46 7.75
CA LYS A 42 -8.34 0.39 6.61
C LYS A 42 -8.27 -0.41 5.31
N ILE A 43 -7.71 -1.61 5.33
CA ILE A 43 -7.66 -2.49 4.15
C ILE A 43 -9.07 -2.89 3.71
N GLU A 44 -9.92 -3.34 4.65
CA GLU A 44 -11.32 -3.68 4.35
C GLU A 44 -12.09 -2.49 3.75
N LEU A 45 -11.87 -1.28 4.29
CA LEU A 45 -12.47 -0.06 3.77
C LEU A 45 -12.01 0.24 2.33
N LEU A 46 -10.71 0.12 2.05
CA LEU A 46 -10.14 0.33 0.73
C LEU A 46 -10.71 -0.67 -0.29
N GLU A 47 -10.81 -1.95 0.07
CA GLU A 47 -11.43 -2.97 -0.77
C GLU A 47 -12.91 -2.68 -1.01
N SER A 48 -13.63 -2.17 -0.01
CA SER A 48 -15.01 -1.71 -0.15
C SER A 48 -15.15 -0.60 -1.19
N TYR A 49 -14.27 0.41 -1.16
CA TYR A 49 -14.30 1.50 -2.15
C TYR A 49 -14.08 1.00 -3.57
N LEU A 50 -13.13 0.08 -3.79
CA LEU A 50 -12.92 -0.50 -5.13
C LEU A 50 -14.14 -1.29 -5.59
N SER A 51 -14.78 -2.08 -4.72
CA SER A 51 -15.97 -2.85 -5.08
C SER A 51 -17.18 -1.99 -5.47
N LYS A 52 -17.25 -0.76 -4.96
CA LYS A 52 -18.31 0.21 -5.26
C LYS A 52 -17.99 1.15 -6.42
N GLY A 53 -16.77 1.11 -6.96
CA GLY A 53 -16.30 2.06 -7.97
C GLY A 53 -15.97 3.46 -7.41
N ASP A 54 -15.79 3.58 -6.09
CA ASP A 54 -15.47 4.84 -5.39
C ASP A 54 -13.95 5.10 -5.43
N ILE A 55 -13.38 5.16 -6.63
CA ILE A 55 -11.93 5.28 -6.87
C ILE A 55 -11.34 6.54 -6.21
N ASP A 56 -12.09 7.64 -6.19
CA ASP A 56 -11.71 8.89 -5.55
C ASP A 56 -11.52 8.71 -4.03
N LEU A 57 -12.48 8.10 -3.34
CA LEU A 57 -12.36 7.78 -1.91
C LEU A 57 -11.22 6.79 -1.63
N PHE A 58 -11.02 5.80 -2.51
CA PHE A 58 -9.88 4.89 -2.44
C PHE A 58 -8.55 5.66 -2.54
N TYR A 59 -8.42 6.53 -3.53
CA TYR A 59 -7.21 7.31 -3.81
C TYR A 59 -6.79 8.21 -2.64
N ASP A 60 -7.77 8.84 -2.00
CA ASP A 60 -7.52 9.68 -0.83
C ASP A 60 -7.09 8.81 0.36
N SER A 61 -7.85 7.75 0.64
CA SER A 61 -7.67 6.90 1.83
C SER A 61 -6.38 6.07 1.82
N ILE A 62 -5.92 5.60 0.65
CA ILE A 62 -4.69 4.78 0.57
C ILE A 62 -3.44 5.56 1.00
N THR A 63 -3.51 6.90 1.00
CA THR A 63 -2.41 7.77 1.44
C THR A 63 -2.07 7.58 2.92
N GLU A 64 -3.05 7.17 3.74
CA GLU A 64 -2.83 6.89 5.16
C GLU A 64 -1.85 5.74 5.39
N LEU A 65 -1.74 4.79 4.45
CA LEU A 65 -0.81 3.66 4.54
C LEU A 65 0.58 3.95 3.96
N LYS A 66 0.86 5.18 3.53
CA LYS A 66 2.12 5.54 2.86
C LYS A 66 3.35 5.23 3.72
N TYR A 67 3.29 5.41 5.03
CA TYR A 67 4.46 5.22 5.90
C TYR A 67 4.99 3.77 5.90
N LEU A 68 4.14 2.78 5.58
CA LEU A 68 4.53 1.38 5.53
C LEU A 68 5.53 1.05 4.41
N ILE A 69 5.64 1.93 3.39
CA ILE A 69 6.58 1.76 2.30
C ILE A 69 8.05 1.79 2.75
N GLU A 70 8.33 2.42 3.90
CA GLU A 70 9.69 2.54 4.44
C GLU A 70 10.21 1.21 4.99
N PHE A 71 9.31 0.28 5.32
CA PHE A 71 9.65 -0.96 5.99
C PHE A 71 9.69 -2.16 5.04
N SER A 72 9.09 -2.06 3.85
CA SER A 72 8.97 -3.17 2.91
C SER A 72 9.00 -2.72 1.45
N ASP A 73 9.97 -3.23 0.69
CA ASP A 73 10.09 -2.99 -0.75
C ASP A 73 8.84 -3.43 -1.52
N ASN A 74 8.19 -4.52 -1.08
CA ASN A 74 6.96 -5.00 -1.70
C ASN A 74 5.79 -4.05 -1.41
N LEU A 75 5.64 -3.58 -0.17
CA LEU A 75 4.63 -2.58 0.15
C LEU A 75 4.90 -1.29 -0.62
N SER A 76 6.14 -0.83 -0.67
CA SER A 76 6.56 0.33 -1.46
C SER A 76 6.17 0.20 -2.93
N ARG A 77 6.58 -0.90 -3.56
CA ARG A 77 6.32 -1.19 -4.97
C ARG A 77 4.83 -1.14 -5.30
N TYR A 78 4.02 -1.87 -4.54
CA TYR A 78 2.58 -1.99 -4.83
C TYR A 78 1.80 -0.75 -4.39
N TRP A 79 2.16 -0.10 -3.28
CA TRP A 79 1.57 1.17 -2.86
C TRP A 79 1.72 2.24 -3.94
N HIS A 80 2.93 2.40 -4.50
CA HIS A 80 3.16 3.36 -5.58
C HIS A 80 2.35 3.02 -6.84
N LEU A 81 2.21 1.73 -7.17
CA LEU A 81 1.41 1.30 -8.31
C LEU A 81 -0.07 1.61 -8.12
N ILE A 82 -0.68 1.11 -7.04
CA ILE A 82 -2.12 1.30 -6.78
C ILE A 82 -2.45 2.78 -6.61
N ARG A 83 -1.58 3.56 -5.96
CA ARG A 83 -1.73 5.02 -5.81
C ARG A 83 -1.63 5.76 -7.14
N GLY A 84 -0.75 5.30 -8.03
CA GLY A 84 -0.59 5.85 -9.37
C GLY A 84 -1.83 5.62 -10.23
N TYR A 85 -2.31 4.37 -10.28
CA TYR A 85 -3.51 4.00 -11.04
C TYR A 85 -4.77 4.62 -10.49
N SER A 86 -5.03 4.55 -9.19
CA SER A 86 -6.24 5.16 -8.61
C SER A 86 -6.27 6.68 -8.83
N GLY A 87 -5.11 7.35 -8.79
CA GLY A 87 -5.02 8.78 -9.08
C GLY A 87 -5.29 9.14 -10.54
N ALA A 88 -4.77 8.33 -11.47
CA ALA A 88 -5.05 8.53 -12.89
C ALA A 88 -6.53 8.24 -13.20
N LEU A 89 -7.09 7.16 -12.65
CA LEU A 89 -8.48 6.79 -12.83
C LEU A 89 -9.44 7.79 -12.19
N SER A 90 -9.15 8.28 -10.97
CA SER A 90 -9.96 9.33 -10.33
C SER A 90 -10.06 10.59 -11.20
N LYS A 91 -8.93 11.05 -11.76
CA LYS A 91 -8.92 12.18 -12.69
C LYS A 91 -9.67 11.89 -14.00
N LEU A 92 -9.53 10.67 -14.52
CA LEU A 92 -10.23 10.26 -15.74
C LEU A 92 -11.74 10.16 -15.52
N LYS A 93 -12.18 9.70 -14.34
CA LYS A 93 -13.59 9.65 -13.90
C LYS A 93 -14.19 11.05 -13.83
N ALA A 94 -13.41 12.05 -13.39
CA ALA A 94 -13.87 13.44 -13.31
C ALA A 94 -14.12 14.08 -14.69
N GLU A 95 -13.36 13.69 -15.72
CA GLU A 95 -13.54 14.17 -17.10
C GLU A 95 -13.52 12.99 -18.09
N MET A 96 -14.54 12.13 -18.01
CA MET A 96 -14.64 10.89 -18.80
C MET A 96 -15.03 11.18 -20.27
N THR A 97 -14.11 11.81 -20.99
CA THR A 97 -14.20 12.07 -22.43
C THR A 97 -12.87 11.78 -23.10
N VAL A 98 -12.87 11.51 -24.40
CA VAL A 98 -11.61 11.32 -25.16
C VAL A 98 -10.69 12.54 -25.02
N LYS A 99 -11.26 13.76 -25.02
CA LYS A 99 -10.49 15.00 -24.80
C LYS A 99 -9.86 15.03 -23.40
N GLY A 100 -10.63 14.69 -22.36
CA GLY A 100 -10.14 14.57 -20.99
C GLY A 100 -9.00 13.56 -20.87
N ALA A 101 -9.12 12.41 -21.52
CA ALA A 101 -8.06 11.40 -21.58
C ALA A 101 -6.78 11.94 -22.25
N LYS A 102 -6.88 12.71 -23.35
CA LYS A 102 -5.72 13.35 -24.00
C LYS A 102 -5.08 14.40 -23.09
N ASN A 103 -5.88 15.22 -22.41
CA ASN A 103 -5.38 16.20 -21.45
C ASN A 103 -4.63 15.52 -20.31
N LEU A 104 -5.19 14.41 -19.78
CA LEU A 104 -4.58 13.64 -18.72
C LEU A 104 -3.25 13.00 -19.16
N TYR A 105 -3.20 12.45 -20.38
CA TYR A 105 -1.95 11.97 -20.97
C TYR A 105 -0.91 13.08 -21.03
N ALA A 106 -1.26 14.24 -21.60
CA ALA A 106 -0.34 15.37 -21.73
C ALA A 106 0.17 15.86 -20.37
N TYR A 107 -0.67 15.87 -19.34
CA TYR A 107 -0.28 16.17 -17.96
C TYR A 107 0.78 15.19 -17.42
N TYR A 108 0.57 13.88 -17.58
CA TYR A 108 1.53 12.89 -17.08
C TYR A 108 2.81 12.86 -17.92
N TYR A 109 2.70 13.05 -19.23
CA TYR A 109 3.84 13.14 -20.12
C TYR A 109 4.72 14.36 -19.81
N SER A 110 4.14 15.54 -19.56
CA SER A 110 4.92 16.72 -19.19
C SER A 110 5.63 16.56 -17.85
N LYS A 111 5.02 15.85 -16.90
CA LYS A 111 5.58 15.65 -15.55
C LYS A 111 6.62 14.54 -15.47
N TYR A 112 6.50 13.50 -16.29
CA TYR A 112 7.31 12.28 -16.16
C TYR A 112 7.94 11.81 -17.48
N GLY A 113 7.80 12.55 -18.58
CA GLY A 113 8.21 12.17 -19.94
C GLY A 113 9.65 11.65 -20.03
N ASP A 114 10.59 12.30 -19.34
CA ASP A 114 11.99 11.89 -19.33
C ASP A 114 12.19 10.49 -18.75
N ARG A 115 11.31 10.06 -17.84
CA ARG A 115 11.37 8.73 -17.22
C ARG A 115 10.93 7.61 -18.16
N ARG A 116 10.43 7.93 -19.36
CA ARG A 116 10.14 6.95 -20.41
C ARG A 116 11.37 6.16 -20.82
N LEU A 117 12.55 6.75 -20.72
CA LEU A 117 13.83 6.08 -20.94
C LEU A 117 14.02 4.86 -20.01
N LEU A 118 13.43 4.88 -18.82
CA LEU A 118 13.52 3.82 -17.82
C LEU A 118 12.43 2.75 -17.96
N ARG A 119 11.56 2.84 -18.98
CA ARG A 119 10.40 1.95 -19.14
C ARG A 119 10.79 0.47 -19.13
N ASP A 120 11.90 0.14 -19.77
CA ASP A 120 12.31 -1.25 -19.95
C ASP A 120 13.26 -1.73 -18.83
N GLU A 121 13.64 -0.83 -17.90
CA GLU A 121 14.57 -1.08 -16.78
C GLU A 121 13.89 -1.02 -15.41
N HIS A 122 12.82 -0.24 -15.27
CA HIS A 122 12.14 0.01 -14.01
C HIS A 122 10.69 -0.47 -14.06
N TRP A 123 10.36 -1.48 -13.25
CA TRP A 123 9.04 -2.14 -13.26
C TRP A 123 7.85 -1.17 -13.17
N PHE A 124 7.92 -0.19 -12.27
CA PHE A 124 6.82 0.78 -12.11
C PHE A 124 6.74 1.76 -13.27
N GLU A 125 7.88 2.14 -13.88
CA GLU A 125 7.84 3.01 -15.06
C GLU A 125 7.28 2.22 -16.26
N LYS A 126 7.62 0.92 -16.39
CA LYS A 126 6.97 0.03 -17.36
C LYS A 126 5.45 0.09 -17.25
N LYS A 127 4.91 -0.10 -16.05
CA LYS A 127 3.46 -0.08 -15.77
C LYS A 127 2.82 1.28 -16.03
N ARG A 128 3.48 2.37 -15.66
CA ARG A 128 3.02 3.71 -15.98
C ARG A 128 2.90 3.92 -17.48
N TRP A 129 3.92 3.55 -18.25
CA TRP A 129 3.92 3.78 -19.69
C TRP A 129 2.99 2.84 -20.45
N GLU A 130 2.81 1.59 -19.99
CA GLU A 130 1.74 0.70 -20.49
C GLU A 130 0.36 1.40 -20.38
N PHE A 131 0.03 1.96 -19.22
CA PHE A 131 -1.21 2.72 -19.01
C PHE A 131 -1.31 3.94 -19.93
N LEU A 132 -0.27 4.78 -19.96
CA LEU A 132 -0.30 6.05 -20.69
C LEU A 132 -0.32 5.84 -22.21
N ASP A 133 0.45 4.90 -22.73
CA ASP A 133 0.48 4.59 -24.16
C ASP A 133 -0.85 4.00 -24.61
N GLU A 134 -1.48 3.13 -23.82
CA GLU A 134 -2.81 2.61 -24.12
C GLU A 134 -3.86 3.74 -24.11
N MET A 135 -3.85 4.62 -23.09
CA MET A 135 -4.74 5.78 -23.01
C MET A 135 -4.57 6.75 -24.18
N GLN A 136 -3.33 6.97 -24.63
CA GLN A 136 -3.01 7.83 -25.77
C GLN A 136 -3.62 7.31 -27.08
N ASN A 137 -3.89 6.02 -27.21
CA ASN A 137 -4.41 5.40 -28.43
C ASN A 137 -5.95 5.32 -28.48
N ILE A 138 -6.65 5.89 -27.49
CA ILE A 138 -8.12 5.91 -27.45
C ILE A 138 -8.68 7.06 -28.29
N TYR A 139 -9.56 6.76 -29.24
CA TYR A 139 -10.22 7.77 -30.11
C TYR A 139 -11.74 7.80 -29.98
N PHE A 140 -12.33 6.81 -29.31
CA PHE A 140 -13.77 6.65 -29.16
C PHE A 140 -14.16 6.51 -27.69
N GLU A 141 -15.34 7.02 -27.32
CA GLU A 141 -15.83 7.00 -25.93
C GLU A 141 -16.09 5.57 -25.42
N ASP A 142 -16.50 4.66 -26.29
CA ASP A 142 -16.69 3.25 -25.90
C ASP A 142 -15.38 2.57 -25.54
N ASP A 143 -14.29 2.89 -26.25
CA ASP A 143 -12.96 2.38 -25.93
C ASP A 143 -12.42 3.01 -24.65
N LEU A 144 -12.78 4.27 -24.37
CA LEU A 144 -12.46 4.91 -23.09
C LEU A 144 -13.14 4.21 -21.92
N ARG A 145 -14.42 3.84 -22.05
CA ARG A 145 -15.15 3.09 -21.01
C ARG A 145 -14.52 1.73 -20.77
N LYS A 146 -14.16 1.00 -21.83
CA LYS A 146 -13.48 -0.30 -21.73
C LYS A 146 -12.10 -0.17 -21.08
N PHE A 147 -11.33 0.85 -21.46
CA PHE A 147 -10.03 1.16 -20.85
C PHE A 147 -10.19 1.41 -19.35
N PHE A 148 -11.17 2.23 -18.96
CA PHE A 148 -11.43 2.54 -17.57
C PHE A 148 -11.76 1.28 -16.77
N GLN A 149 -12.72 0.47 -17.24
CA GLN A 149 -13.12 -0.79 -16.60
C GLN A 149 -11.94 -1.78 -16.49
N LYS A 150 -11.12 -1.90 -17.54
CA LYS A 150 -9.90 -2.72 -17.51
C LYS A 150 -8.97 -2.27 -16.39
N TYR A 151 -8.70 -0.98 -16.28
CA TYR A 151 -7.77 -0.49 -15.26
C TYR A 151 -8.36 -0.41 -13.85
N GLU A 152 -9.68 -0.34 -13.68
CA GLU A 152 -10.35 -0.63 -12.40
C GLU A 152 -10.10 -2.09 -11.95
N GLN A 153 -10.23 -3.04 -12.88
CA GLN A 153 -9.92 -4.44 -12.59
C GLN A 153 -8.44 -4.62 -12.25
N VAL A 154 -7.52 -4.05 -13.05
CA VAL A 154 -6.08 -4.10 -12.78
C VAL A 154 -5.75 -3.49 -11.42
N LEU A 155 -6.37 -2.36 -11.06
CA LEU A 155 -6.21 -1.75 -9.74
C LEU A 155 -6.66 -2.70 -8.62
N SER A 156 -7.82 -3.34 -8.79
CA SER A 156 -8.37 -4.30 -7.83
C SER A 156 -7.49 -5.54 -7.66
N GLU A 157 -6.94 -6.08 -8.75
CA GLU A 157 -5.99 -7.20 -8.71
C GLU A 157 -4.70 -6.83 -7.98
N ASN A 158 -4.15 -5.64 -8.23
CA ASN A 158 -2.97 -5.15 -7.52
C ASN A 158 -3.26 -4.83 -6.05
N MET A 159 -4.48 -4.40 -5.72
CA MET A 159 -4.89 -4.22 -4.33
C MET A 159 -4.91 -5.54 -3.58
N LYS A 160 -5.40 -6.64 -4.17
CA LYS A 160 -5.35 -7.98 -3.54
C LYS A 160 -3.92 -8.42 -3.22
N ILE A 161 -2.97 -8.11 -4.11
CA ILE A 161 -1.55 -8.39 -3.89
C ILE A 161 -1.00 -7.50 -2.76
N TYR A 162 -1.36 -6.22 -2.74
CA TYR A 162 -0.97 -5.31 -1.65
C TYR A 162 -1.53 -5.78 -0.30
N THR A 163 -2.80 -6.16 -0.24
CA THR A 163 -3.47 -6.74 0.94
C THR A 163 -2.69 -7.96 1.44
N SER A 164 -2.30 -8.89 0.56
CA SER A 164 -1.57 -10.08 1.01
C SER A 164 -0.22 -9.73 1.66
N PHE A 165 0.50 -8.74 1.14
CA PHE A 165 1.73 -8.25 1.78
C PHE A 165 1.47 -7.58 3.13
N ILE A 166 0.38 -6.81 3.26
CA ILE A 166 -0.01 -6.20 4.54
C ILE A 166 -0.40 -7.27 5.57
N MET A 167 -1.18 -8.27 5.17
CA MET A 167 -1.60 -9.35 6.08
C MET A 167 -0.41 -10.19 6.54
N MET A 168 0.54 -10.50 5.64
CA MET A 168 1.79 -11.16 6.04
C MET A 168 2.60 -10.30 7.01
N PHE A 169 2.68 -8.99 6.78
CA PHE A 169 3.35 -8.05 7.69
C PHE A 169 2.68 -8.02 9.07
N ILE A 170 1.35 -8.05 9.14
CA ILE A 170 0.59 -8.12 10.40
C ILE A 170 0.84 -9.44 11.13
N ILE A 171 0.76 -10.58 10.43
CA ILE A 171 1.05 -11.90 11.01
C ILE A 171 2.47 -11.95 11.57
N ASP A 172 3.43 -11.38 10.84
CA ASP A 172 4.81 -11.27 11.31
C ASP A 172 4.93 -10.33 12.52
N LEU A 173 4.08 -9.33 12.71
CA LEU A 173 4.07 -8.52 13.94
C LEU A 173 3.48 -9.30 15.13
N GLU A 174 2.36 -9.97 14.93
CA GLU A 174 1.66 -10.77 15.96
C GLU A 174 2.52 -11.94 16.46
N THR A 175 3.24 -12.62 15.56
CA THR A 175 4.12 -13.73 15.94
C THR A 175 5.29 -13.29 16.82
N TRP A 176 5.66 -12.01 16.79
CA TRP A 176 6.68 -11.43 17.67
C TRP A 176 6.11 -10.94 19.01
N GLU A 177 4.78 -10.83 19.15
CA GLU A 177 4.13 -10.52 20.43
C GLU A 177 4.11 -11.71 21.39
N LEU A 178 4.37 -12.94 20.92
CA LEU A 178 4.54 -14.06 21.82
C LEU A 178 5.92 -13.96 22.48
N PRO A 179 6.00 -13.69 23.80
CA PRO A 179 7.26 -13.90 24.48
C PRO A 179 7.60 -15.37 24.29
N ASN A 180 8.84 -15.64 23.88
CA ASN A 180 9.50 -16.86 24.33
C ASN A 180 9.40 -16.85 25.87
N ILE A 181 8.34 -17.46 26.40
CA ILE A 181 8.38 -18.05 27.72
C ILE A 181 9.42 -19.16 27.57
N SER A 182 10.70 -18.79 27.67
CA SER A 182 11.76 -19.72 27.87
C SER A 182 11.44 -20.44 29.17
N ILE A 183 10.91 -21.65 29.01
CA ILE A 183 10.86 -22.71 30.00
C ILE A 183 12.27 -22.84 30.57
N SER A 184 12.55 -22.11 31.64
CA SER A 184 13.80 -22.20 32.39
C SER A 184 13.58 -22.12 33.90
N HIS A 185 12.33 -22.29 34.36
CA HIS A 185 11.98 -22.40 35.78
C HIS A 185 11.12 -23.64 36.08
N ALA A 186 11.48 -24.79 35.49
CA ALA A 186 10.92 -26.10 35.85
C ALA A 186 11.96 -27.15 36.26
N LEU A 187 13.23 -26.76 36.52
CA LEU A 187 14.28 -27.70 36.99
C LEU A 187 15.17 -27.10 38.10
N LYS A 188 14.59 -26.35 39.04
CA LYS A 188 15.26 -26.03 40.32
C LYS A 188 14.31 -26.23 41.52
N SER A 189 13.70 -27.41 41.59
CA SER A 189 13.07 -27.91 42.81
C SER A 189 13.20 -29.45 42.83
N ASN A 190 14.43 -29.94 42.98
CA ASN A 190 14.76 -31.30 43.42
C ASN A 190 16.22 -31.31 43.86
N CYS A 191 16.48 -30.65 44.99
CA CYS A 191 17.52 -30.98 45.97
C CYS A 191 16.94 -30.66 47.34
#